data_AF-A0A537GV39-F1
#
_entry.id   AF-A0A537GV39-F1
#
_cell.length_a   1.000
_cell.length_b   1.000
_cell.length_c   1.000
_cell.angle_alpha   90.00
_cell.angle_beta   90.00
_cell.angle_gamma   90.00
#
_symmetry.space_group_name_H-M   'P 1'
#
loop_
_entity.id
_entity.type
_entity.pdbx_description
1 polymer ?
#
loop_
_entity_poly.entity_id
_entity_poly.type
_entity_poly.pdbx_seq_one_letter_code
_entity_poly.pdbx_strand_id
1 'polypeptide(L)'
;MSTPAKNSVLRAILADDAAVKMVTALAAPGKTESKKISLTSGKMTTEQIVNRIKELSKLRDEILQVMRQLNLTREAAPSTGDQLEYDSELESAKRELDEARSEYQEVQGKIEKIQRQIDESKKKVAALTEISQTGFSTDQIEPDDRDFRRVLGRLPVKKLDAGQKALQSQYKDQAVLAVGNRKQDMYYVLLAAPNDKSSQALQTLLLYDFTPIETPEYKSADVKSEIQTEEANAKAQFKELEGLKLQLDDLRRRAGRTLNRRLDEVVDALMLLRGILKLGEGSQASRIYVRLERVAPNETLNSLSRRGVVELESSS
;
A
#
# COMPACT_ATOMS: atom_id res chain seq x y z
N MET A 1 -24.82 -5.98 24.40
CA MET A 1 -23.60 -5.87 23.58
C MET A 1 -23.55 -4.46 23.01
N SER A 2 -23.07 -3.50 23.82
CA SER A 2 -22.98 -2.09 23.45
C SER A 2 -21.79 -1.90 22.52
N THR A 3 -22.02 -1.48 21.28
CA THR A 3 -20.98 -0.92 20.42
C THR A 3 -20.19 0.13 21.21
N PRO A 4 -18.84 0.10 21.22
CA PRO A 4 -18.07 1.13 21.87
C PRO A 4 -18.48 2.48 21.29
N ALA A 5 -18.76 3.45 22.15
CA ALA A 5 -19.17 4.78 21.73
C ALA A 5 -18.11 5.33 20.77
N LYS A 6 -18.54 5.82 19.61
CA LYS A 6 -17.67 6.60 18.73
C LYS A 6 -17.18 7.79 19.55
N ASN A 7 -15.91 7.78 19.92
CA ASN A 7 -15.27 8.99 20.42
C ASN A 7 -15.47 10.03 19.32
N SER A 8 -16.17 11.11 19.62
CA SER A 8 -16.33 12.21 18.68
C SER A 8 -15.76 13.46 19.32
N VAL A 9 -15.18 14.31 18.50
CA VAL A 9 -14.61 15.56 18.96
C VAL A 9 -15.50 16.68 18.44
N LEU A 10 -15.93 17.54 19.35
CA LEU A 10 -16.63 18.76 19.02
C LEU A 10 -15.73 19.95 19.29
N ARG A 11 -15.49 20.75 18.26
CA ARG A 11 -14.81 22.04 18.36
C ARG A 11 -15.85 23.14 18.20
N ALA A 12 -15.74 24.19 19.00
CA ALA A 12 -16.64 25.33 18.91
C ALA A 12 -15.94 26.68 19.13
N ILE A 13 -16.44 27.72 18.47
CA ILE A 13 -16.12 29.12 18.75
C ILE A 13 -17.44 29.83 19.04
N LEU A 14 -17.63 30.27 20.28
CA LEU A 14 -18.91 30.79 20.78
C LEU A 14 -18.72 32.12 21.51
N ALA A 15 -19.58 33.11 21.25
CA ALA A 15 -19.51 34.42 21.89
C ALA A 15 -20.32 34.53 23.21
N ASP A 16 -21.25 33.60 23.45
CA ASP A 16 -22.22 33.65 24.56
C ASP A 16 -21.89 32.64 25.67
N ASP A 17 -21.76 33.10 26.92
CA ASP A 17 -21.48 32.27 28.09
C ASP A 17 -22.52 31.17 28.32
N ALA A 18 -23.79 31.39 27.93
CA ALA A 18 -24.81 30.35 28.00
C ALA A 18 -24.56 29.22 26.99
N ALA A 19 -24.09 29.56 25.79
CA ALA A 19 -23.68 28.59 24.77
C ALA A 19 -22.41 27.83 25.18
N VAL A 20 -21.46 28.51 25.83
CA VAL A 20 -20.26 27.88 26.41
C VAL A 20 -20.66 26.83 27.45
N LYS A 21 -21.55 27.19 28.40
CA LYS A 21 -22.07 26.24 29.40
C LYS A 21 -22.79 25.05 28.78
N MET A 22 -23.55 25.29 27.70
CA MET A 22 -24.25 24.24 26.97
C MET A 22 -23.27 23.25 26.32
N VAL A 23 -22.19 23.73 25.71
CA VAL A 23 -21.15 22.87 25.11
C VAL A 23 -20.35 22.11 26.17
N THR A 24 -19.94 22.78 27.25
CA THR A 24 -19.11 22.15 28.28
C THR A 24 -19.87 21.06 29.03
N ALA A 25 -21.21 21.18 29.14
CA ALA A 25 -22.08 20.16 29.72
C ALA A 25 -22.26 18.90 28.86
N LEU A 26 -21.82 18.90 27.59
CA LEU A 26 -21.91 17.73 26.71
C LEU A 26 -20.90 16.63 27.05
N ALA A 27 -19.87 16.93 27.83
CA ALA A 27 -18.83 15.96 28.18
C ALA A 27 -18.61 15.86 29.69
N ALA A 28 -18.03 14.74 30.11
CA ALA A 28 -17.62 14.53 31.49
C ALA A 28 -16.56 15.55 31.94
N PRO A 29 -16.46 15.85 33.25
CA PRO A 29 -15.40 16.71 33.77
C PRO A 29 -14.00 16.25 33.32
N GLY A 30 -13.17 17.19 32.88
CA GLY A 30 -11.81 16.91 32.39
C GLY A 30 -11.72 16.45 30.93
N LYS A 31 -12.83 16.46 30.17
CA LYS A 31 -12.87 16.16 28.73
C LYS A 31 -13.09 17.39 27.85
N THR A 32 -13.02 18.58 28.45
CA THR A 32 -13.29 19.86 27.80
C THR A 32 -12.16 20.84 28.07
N GLU A 33 -11.71 21.51 27.02
CA GLU A 33 -10.79 22.64 27.08
C GLU A 33 -11.51 23.87 26.54
N SER A 34 -11.38 25.01 27.24
CA SER A 34 -12.02 26.27 26.86
C SER A 34 -11.07 27.43 27.11
N LYS A 35 -10.83 28.24 26.08
CA LYS A 35 -9.97 29.43 26.14
C LYS A 35 -10.71 30.64 25.57
N LYS A 36 -10.70 31.76 26.30
CA LYS A 36 -11.17 33.05 25.77
C LYS A 36 -10.16 33.58 24.77
N ILE A 37 -10.66 34.03 23.61
CA ILE A 37 -9.88 34.55 22.50
C ILE A 37 -10.55 35.81 21.95
N SER A 38 -9.73 36.70 21.38
CA SER A 38 -10.21 37.81 20.54
C SER A 38 -10.13 37.38 19.09
N LEU A 39 -11.24 37.46 18.36
CA LEU A 39 -11.26 37.19 16.94
C LEU A 39 -10.56 38.33 16.20
N THR A 40 -9.49 38.02 15.48
CA THR A 40 -8.74 39.00 14.69
C THR A 40 -8.21 38.36 13.42
N SER A 41 -8.35 39.08 12.33
CA SER A 41 -7.94 38.73 10.98
C SER A 41 -6.52 39.16 10.65
N GLY A 42 -5.83 39.86 11.55
CA GLY A 42 -4.48 40.37 11.29
C GLY A 42 -4.42 41.40 10.14
N LYS A 43 -5.53 42.11 9.87
CA LYS A 43 -5.75 43.10 8.78
C LYS A 43 -6.21 42.51 7.43
N MET A 44 -6.66 41.25 7.37
CA MET A 44 -7.24 40.71 6.15
C MET A 44 -8.60 41.35 5.83
N THR A 45 -8.85 41.62 4.55
CA THR A 45 -10.18 41.99 4.05
C THR A 45 -11.12 40.78 4.04
N THR A 46 -12.43 41.02 4.00
CA THR A 46 -13.43 39.95 3.90
C THR A 46 -13.20 39.03 2.69
N GLU A 47 -12.80 39.58 1.54
CA GLU A 47 -12.48 38.80 0.34
C GLU A 47 -11.26 37.89 0.56
N GLN A 48 -10.21 38.42 1.19
CA GLN A 48 -9.04 37.63 1.56
C GLN A 48 -9.39 36.53 2.55
N ILE A 49 -10.25 36.81 3.55
CA ILE A 49 -10.74 35.79 4.50
C ILE A 49 -11.49 34.68 3.76
N VAL A 50 -12.40 35.02 2.84
CA VAL A 50 -13.17 34.02 2.06
C VAL A 50 -12.26 33.18 1.17
N ASN A 51 -11.31 33.81 0.46
CA ASN A 51 -10.35 33.08 -0.36
C ASN A 51 -9.50 32.14 0.50
N ARG A 52 -9.07 32.61 1.67
CA ARG A 52 -8.29 31.83 2.61
C ARG A 52 -9.04 30.62 3.17
N ILE A 53 -10.32 30.78 3.48
CA ILE A 53 -11.18 29.65 3.87
C ILE A 53 -11.24 28.59 2.76
N LYS A 54 -11.29 28.99 1.49
CA LYS A 54 -11.29 28.04 0.36
C LYS A 54 -9.97 27.26 0.30
N GLU A 55 -8.83 27.95 0.41
CA GLU A 55 -7.50 27.32 0.38
C GLU A 55 -7.31 26.34 1.53
N LEU A 56 -7.65 26.74 2.75
CA LEU A 56 -7.53 25.88 3.92
C LEU A 56 -8.52 24.70 3.87
N SER A 57 -9.73 24.91 3.31
CA SER A 57 -10.69 23.81 3.11
C SER A 57 -10.14 22.79 2.11
N LYS A 58 -9.52 23.25 1.03
CA LYS A 58 -8.85 22.40 0.05
C LYS A 58 -7.71 21.61 0.70
N LEU A 59 -6.84 22.29 1.45
CA LEU A 59 -5.72 21.66 2.16
C LEU A 59 -6.19 20.63 3.19
N ARG A 60 -7.25 20.92 3.95
CA ARG A 60 -7.88 19.98 4.88
C ARG A 60 -8.30 18.69 4.17
N ASP A 61 -8.97 18.83 3.04
CA ASP A 61 -9.48 17.71 2.26
C ASP A 61 -8.32 16.91 1.62
N GLU A 62 -7.26 17.59 1.15
CA GLU A 62 -6.02 16.98 0.65
C GLU A 62 -5.27 16.20 1.76
N ILE A 63 -5.13 16.76 2.97
CA ILE A 63 -4.55 16.06 4.13
C ILE A 63 -5.36 14.81 4.46
N LEU A 64 -6.69 14.91 4.54
CA LEU A 64 -7.58 13.78 4.80
C LEU A 64 -7.51 12.70 3.71
N GLN A 65 -7.29 13.09 2.46
CA GLN A 65 -7.10 12.15 1.35
C GLN A 65 -5.78 11.40 1.49
N VAL A 66 -4.67 12.11 1.77
CA VAL A 66 -3.37 11.48 1.97
C VAL A 66 -3.40 10.57 3.19
N MET A 67 -3.98 10.99 4.31
CA MET A 67 -4.15 10.12 5.48
C MET A 67 -4.87 8.81 5.13
N ARG A 68 -5.93 8.87 4.31
CA ARG A 68 -6.62 7.67 3.81
C ARG A 68 -5.73 6.79 2.92
N GLN A 69 -4.98 7.38 2.00
CA GLN A 69 -4.04 6.65 1.14
C GLN A 69 -2.95 5.93 1.95
N LEU A 70 -2.50 6.57 3.02
CA LEU A 70 -1.48 6.04 3.93
C LEU A 70 -2.04 5.10 5.02
N ASN A 71 -3.36 4.89 5.03
CA ASN A 71 -4.08 4.13 6.07
C ASN A 71 -3.83 4.65 7.49
N LEU A 72 -3.83 5.98 7.65
CA LEU A 72 -3.63 6.68 8.91
C LEU A 72 -4.98 7.00 9.55
N THR A 73 -5.07 6.81 10.87
CA THR A 73 -6.26 7.12 11.65
C THR A 73 -6.28 8.60 12.05
N ARG A 74 -7.47 9.19 12.06
CA ARG A 74 -7.71 10.55 12.53
C ARG A 74 -7.75 10.58 14.06
N GLU A 75 -6.77 11.25 14.66
CA GLU A 75 -6.64 11.48 16.10
C GLU A 75 -6.74 12.97 16.40
N ALA A 76 -7.96 13.44 16.65
CA ALA A 76 -8.23 14.84 16.91
C ALA A 76 -7.71 15.31 18.27
N ALA A 77 -6.80 16.28 18.29
CA ALA A 77 -6.27 16.91 19.49
C ALA A 77 -6.67 18.40 19.56
N PRO A 78 -6.63 19.02 20.75
CA PRO A 78 -6.70 20.48 20.84
C PRO A 78 -5.48 21.11 20.14
N SER A 79 -5.69 22.16 19.36
CA SER A 79 -4.59 22.94 18.78
C SER A 79 -4.06 23.93 19.82
N THR A 80 -2.74 24.04 19.93
CA THR A 80 -2.07 24.90 20.93
C THR A 80 -1.77 26.32 20.41
N GLY A 81 -2.02 26.60 19.14
CA GLY A 81 -1.71 27.91 18.54
C GLY A 81 -2.72 29.00 18.96
N ASP A 82 -2.23 30.17 19.35
CA ASP A 82 -3.07 31.30 19.81
C ASP A 82 -3.48 32.23 18.67
N GLN A 83 -2.60 32.38 17.68
CA GLN A 83 -2.82 33.12 16.43
C GLN A 83 -2.00 32.42 15.36
N LEU A 84 -2.58 32.24 14.17
CA LEU A 84 -1.92 31.58 13.07
C LEU A 84 -1.34 32.62 12.14
N GLU A 85 -0.05 32.51 11.85
CA GLU A 85 0.55 33.26 10.75
C GLU A 85 0.17 32.54 9.45
N TYR A 86 -0.94 32.98 8.86
CA TYR A 86 -1.64 32.20 7.84
C TYR A 86 -0.73 31.80 6.66
N ASP A 87 0.02 32.73 6.07
CA ASP A 87 0.78 32.43 4.86
C ASP A 87 1.94 31.45 5.10
N SER A 88 2.69 31.62 6.20
CA SER A 88 3.80 30.73 6.55
C SER A 88 3.30 29.32 6.92
N GLU A 89 2.17 29.23 7.61
CA GLU A 89 1.60 27.94 8.02
C GLU A 89 0.98 27.16 6.86
N LEU A 90 0.39 27.82 5.87
CA LEU A 90 -0.16 27.11 4.69
C LEU A 90 0.95 26.42 3.92
N GLU A 91 2.02 27.15 3.61
CA GLU A 91 3.13 26.63 2.82
C GLU A 91 3.88 25.56 3.59
N SER A 92 4.06 25.74 4.91
CA SER A 92 4.61 24.69 5.77
C SER A 92 3.75 23.41 5.75
N ALA A 93 2.41 23.54 5.82
CA ALA A 93 1.52 22.38 5.83
C ALA A 93 1.46 21.66 4.48
N LYS A 94 1.46 22.41 3.35
CA LYS A 94 1.58 21.81 2.01
C LYS A 94 2.90 21.06 1.84
N ARG A 95 4.01 21.67 2.27
CA ARG A 95 5.33 21.05 2.19
C ARG A 95 5.40 19.75 3.00
N GLU A 96 4.91 19.75 4.24
CA GLU A 96 4.87 18.54 5.07
C GLU A 96 3.98 17.44 4.48
N LEU A 97 2.88 17.83 3.81
CA LEU A 97 2.01 16.89 3.10
C LEU A 97 2.73 16.24 1.92
N ASP A 98 3.42 17.04 1.10
CA ASP A 98 4.17 16.56 -0.06
C ASP A 98 5.38 15.70 0.33
N GLU A 99 6.09 16.08 1.40
CA GLU A 99 7.19 15.31 1.99
C GLU A 99 6.68 13.94 2.48
N ALA A 100 5.62 13.91 3.29
CA ALA A 100 5.04 12.67 3.80
C ALA A 100 4.56 11.73 2.67
N ARG A 101 3.98 12.30 1.62
CA ARG A 101 3.54 11.53 0.44
C ARG A 101 4.73 10.96 -0.33
N SER A 102 5.74 11.79 -0.60
CA SER A 102 6.89 11.42 -1.42
C SER A 102 7.73 10.32 -0.75
N GLU A 103 8.05 10.48 0.54
CA GLU A 103 8.82 9.49 1.30
C GLU A 103 8.12 8.13 1.35
N TYR A 104 6.80 8.14 1.56
CA TYR A 104 6.02 6.91 1.60
C TYR A 104 5.98 6.21 0.24
N GLN A 105 5.73 6.95 -0.84
CA GLN A 105 5.69 6.40 -2.20
C GLN A 105 7.04 5.82 -2.63
N GLU A 106 8.15 6.46 -2.25
CA GLU A 106 9.49 5.96 -2.55
C GLU A 106 9.74 4.60 -1.88
N VAL A 107 9.47 4.48 -0.57
CA VAL A 107 9.67 3.23 0.16
C VAL A 107 8.70 2.14 -0.33
N GLN A 108 7.45 2.49 -0.61
CA GLN A 108 6.49 1.55 -1.19
C GLN A 108 6.97 1.02 -2.55
N GLY A 109 7.49 1.88 -3.43
CA GLY A 109 8.04 1.47 -4.72
C GLY A 109 9.23 0.52 -4.59
N LYS A 110 10.10 0.73 -3.60
CA LYS A 110 11.21 -0.19 -3.28
C LYS A 110 10.69 -1.55 -2.80
N ILE A 111 9.68 -1.57 -1.92
CA ILE A 111 9.03 -2.80 -1.44
C ILE A 111 8.45 -3.60 -2.61
N GLU A 112 7.69 -2.96 -3.51
CA GLU A 112 7.09 -3.63 -4.67
C GLU A 112 8.15 -4.22 -5.61
N LYS A 113 9.27 -3.51 -5.82
CA LYS A 113 10.38 -4.01 -6.62
C LYS A 113 11.03 -5.26 -6.01
N ILE A 114 11.32 -5.23 -4.72
CA ILE A 114 11.95 -6.37 -4.03
C ILE A 114 10.99 -7.57 -3.98
N GLN A 115 9.69 -7.35 -3.77
CA GLN A 115 8.70 -8.42 -3.81
C GLN A 115 8.68 -9.12 -5.17
N ARG A 116 8.72 -8.36 -6.28
CA ARG A 116 8.81 -8.94 -7.64
C ARG A 116 10.08 -9.77 -7.81
N GLN A 117 11.23 -9.27 -7.34
CA GLN A 117 12.50 -10.00 -7.42
C GLN A 117 12.45 -11.32 -6.63
N ILE A 118 11.85 -11.31 -5.43
CA ILE A 118 11.67 -12.52 -4.62
C ILE A 118 10.77 -13.53 -5.35
N ASP A 119 9.68 -13.07 -5.95
CA ASP A 119 8.75 -13.95 -6.68
C ASP A 119 9.39 -14.52 -7.96
N GLU A 120 10.21 -13.74 -8.65
CA GLU A 120 11.03 -14.19 -9.79
C GLU A 120 12.06 -15.24 -9.36
N SER A 121 12.83 -15.00 -8.28
CA SER A 121 13.77 -15.98 -7.75
C SER A 121 13.07 -17.26 -7.29
N LYS A 122 11.88 -17.18 -6.67
CA LYS A 122 11.08 -18.37 -6.32
C LYS A 122 10.66 -19.18 -7.54
N LYS A 123 10.22 -18.51 -8.61
CA LYS A 123 9.87 -19.19 -9.88
C LYS A 123 11.09 -19.89 -10.47
N LYS A 124 12.24 -19.21 -10.51
CA LYS A 124 13.49 -19.77 -10.99
C LYS A 124 13.95 -20.97 -10.15
N VAL A 125 13.92 -20.87 -8.82
CA VAL A 125 14.21 -21.98 -7.90
C VAL A 125 13.27 -23.16 -8.14
N ALA A 126 11.96 -22.93 -8.31
CA ALA A 126 11.01 -24.00 -8.58
C ALA A 126 11.30 -24.73 -9.89
N ALA A 127 11.58 -23.99 -10.97
CA ALA A 127 11.94 -24.57 -12.27
C ALA A 127 13.27 -25.34 -12.21
N LEU A 128 14.30 -24.78 -11.58
CA LEU A 128 15.59 -25.46 -11.39
C LEU A 128 15.47 -26.70 -10.50
N THR A 129 14.67 -26.62 -9.44
CA THR A 129 14.38 -27.77 -8.57
C THR A 129 13.71 -28.88 -9.36
N GLU A 130 12.78 -28.53 -10.24
CA GLU A 130 12.15 -29.48 -11.13
C GLU A 130 13.16 -30.13 -12.08
N ILE A 131 14.02 -29.34 -12.73
CA ILE A 131 15.10 -29.85 -13.60
C ILE A 131 15.99 -30.84 -12.83
N SER A 132 16.38 -30.52 -11.59
CA SER A 132 17.20 -31.39 -10.75
C SER A 132 16.54 -32.75 -10.43
N GLN A 133 15.21 -32.81 -10.48
CA GLN A 133 14.43 -34.04 -10.24
C GLN A 133 14.28 -34.90 -11.50
N THR A 134 14.60 -34.38 -12.68
CA THR A 134 14.37 -35.09 -13.95
C THR A 134 15.29 -36.28 -14.17
N GLY A 135 16.47 -36.28 -13.55
CA GLY A 135 17.50 -37.30 -13.76
C GLY A 135 18.37 -37.07 -15.00
N PHE A 136 18.13 -35.98 -15.74
CA PHE A 136 19.00 -35.53 -16.83
C PHE A 136 20.05 -34.56 -16.31
N SER A 137 21.27 -34.66 -16.85
CA SER A 137 22.33 -33.71 -16.58
C SER A 137 22.16 -32.44 -17.42
N THR A 138 22.76 -31.33 -17.00
CA THR A 138 22.63 -30.02 -17.64
C THR A 138 23.13 -30.00 -19.08
N ASP A 139 24.27 -30.64 -19.34
CA ASP A 139 24.86 -30.90 -20.66
C ASP A 139 23.96 -31.74 -21.58
N GLN A 140 23.05 -32.54 -21.01
CA GLN A 140 22.06 -33.29 -21.75
C GLN A 140 20.85 -32.43 -22.14
N ILE A 141 20.52 -31.41 -21.36
CA ILE A 141 19.36 -30.56 -21.62
C ILE A 141 19.73 -29.42 -22.59
N GLU A 142 20.88 -28.80 -22.39
CA GLU A 142 21.41 -27.69 -23.19
C GLU A 142 22.81 -28.04 -23.74
N PRO A 143 22.91 -28.87 -24.79
CA PRO A 143 24.19 -29.15 -25.44
C PRO A 143 24.65 -27.96 -26.30
N ASP A 144 25.96 -27.85 -26.50
CA ASP A 144 26.56 -26.87 -27.42
C ASP A 144 26.21 -27.11 -28.91
N ASP A 145 25.69 -28.30 -29.23
CA ASP A 145 25.40 -28.75 -30.59
C ASP A 145 24.11 -28.10 -31.13
N ARG A 146 24.25 -27.30 -32.19
CA ARG A 146 23.17 -26.48 -32.76
C ARG A 146 22.29 -27.23 -33.75
N ASP A 147 22.65 -28.44 -34.16
CA ASP A 147 21.93 -29.16 -35.23
C ASP A 147 20.65 -29.85 -34.73
N PHE A 148 20.54 -30.05 -33.41
CA PHE A 148 19.41 -30.69 -32.76
C PHE A 148 18.74 -29.78 -31.74
N ARG A 149 17.41 -29.75 -31.75
CA ARG A 149 16.62 -29.12 -30.70
C ARG A 149 16.27 -30.16 -29.65
N ARG A 150 16.53 -29.83 -28.39
CA ARG A 150 16.09 -30.62 -27.23
C ARG A 150 14.94 -29.92 -26.52
N VAL A 151 13.95 -30.70 -26.11
CA VAL A 151 12.78 -30.21 -25.37
C VAL A 151 12.55 -31.13 -24.17
N LEU A 152 12.73 -30.58 -22.98
CA LEU A 152 12.43 -31.24 -21.71
C LEU A 152 10.93 -31.13 -21.43
N GLY A 153 10.33 -32.20 -20.90
CA GLY A 153 8.94 -32.18 -20.50
C GLY A 153 8.52 -33.36 -19.65
N ARG A 154 7.20 -33.51 -19.51
CA ARG A 154 6.55 -34.58 -18.74
C ARG A 154 5.58 -35.35 -19.63
N LEU A 155 5.49 -36.66 -19.45
CA LEU A 155 4.51 -37.54 -20.11
C LEU A 155 3.79 -38.39 -19.06
N PRO A 156 2.46 -38.58 -19.16
CA PRO A 156 1.75 -39.52 -18.31
C PRO A 156 2.25 -40.96 -18.48
N VAL A 157 2.40 -41.69 -17.39
CA VAL A 157 2.85 -43.10 -17.38
C VAL A 157 2.04 -43.96 -18.35
N LYS A 158 0.71 -43.74 -18.41
CA LYS A 158 -0.20 -44.49 -19.29
C LYS A 158 -0.02 -44.19 -20.79
N LYS A 159 0.66 -43.09 -21.14
CA LYS A 159 0.80 -42.58 -22.51
C LYS A 159 2.23 -42.70 -23.05
N LEU A 160 3.21 -42.99 -22.19
CA LEU A 160 4.63 -43.08 -22.54
C LEU A 160 4.89 -44.06 -23.69
N ASP A 161 4.47 -45.32 -23.55
CA ASP A 161 4.70 -46.37 -24.57
C ASP A 161 4.08 -46.01 -25.92
N ALA A 162 2.87 -45.44 -25.90
CA ALA A 162 2.15 -45.04 -27.11
C ALA A 162 2.84 -43.85 -27.80
N GLY A 163 3.27 -42.84 -27.03
CA GLY A 163 4.01 -41.69 -27.54
C GLY A 163 5.37 -42.09 -28.11
N GLN A 164 6.09 -43.00 -27.45
CA GLN A 164 7.39 -43.50 -27.93
C GLN A 164 7.25 -44.26 -29.26
N LYS A 165 6.25 -45.14 -29.37
CA LYS A 165 5.97 -45.86 -30.63
C LYS A 165 5.56 -44.92 -31.76
N ALA A 166 4.78 -43.88 -31.47
CA ALA A 166 4.38 -42.89 -32.47
C ALA A 166 5.58 -42.11 -33.01
N LEU A 167 6.49 -41.67 -32.13
CA LEU A 167 7.75 -41.03 -32.52
C LEU A 167 8.62 -41.96 -33.38
N GLN A 168 8.84 -43.21 -32.94
CA GLN A 168 9.64 -44.18 -33.69
C GLN A 168 9.04 -44.51 -35.06
N SER A 169 7.70 -44.62 -35.15
CA SER A 169 7.05 -44.93 -36.43
C SER A 169 7.19 -43.79 -37.44
N GLN A 170 7.13 -42.54 -36.99
CA GLN A 170 7.16 -41.37 -37.89
C GLN A 170 8.58 -40.93 -38.22
N TYR A 171 9.49 -40.98 -37.25
CA TYR A 171 10.83 -40.39 -37.36
C TYR A 171 11.96 -41.43 -37.29
N LYS A 172 11.65 -42.71 -37.09
CA LYS A 172 12.64 -43.81 -36.93
C LYS A 172 13.71 -43.40 -35.90
N ASP A 173 14.96 -43.34 -36.32
CA ASP A 173 16.12 -43.00 -35.48
C ASP A 173 16.43 -41.49 -35.48
N GLN A 174 15.63 -40.68 -36.18
CA GLN A 174 15.87 -39.24 -36.32
C GLN A 174 15.34 -38.44 -35.14
N ALA A 175 14.39 -38.96 -34.36
CA ALA A 175 13.93 -38.33 -33.12
C ALA A 175 14.01 -39.34 -31.99
N VAL A 176 14.65 -38.96 -30.89
CA VAL A 176 14.86 -39.82 -29.73
C VAL A 176 14.14 -39.25 -28.52
N LEU A 177 13.44 -40.11 -27.80
CA LEU A 177 12.83 -39.80 -26.52
C LEU A 177 13.61 -40.52 -25.41
N ALA A 178 14.35 -39.76 -24.60
CA ALA A 178 14.98 -40.30 -23.40
C ALA A 178 14.00 -40.20 -22.22
N VAL A 179 13.96 -41.24 -21.39
CA VAL A 179 13.08 -41.32 -20.21
C VAL A 179 13.94 -41.14 -18.97
N GLY A 180 13.60 -40.13 -18.17
CA GLY A 180 14.24 -39.82 -16.91
C GLY A 180 13.47 -40.37 -15.73
N ASN A 181 13.59 -39.68 -14.59
CA ASN A 181 12.94 -40.07 -13.34
C ASN A 181 11.41 -40.05 -13.44
N ARG A 182 10.78 -40.93 -12.67
CA ARG A 182 9.33 -40.95 -12.48
C ARG A 182 8.93 -40.07 -11.30
N LYS A 183 7.90 -39.25 -11.47
CA LYS A 183 7.25 -38.48 -10.39
C LYS A 183 5.75 -38.75 -10.44
N GLN A 184 5.25 -39.48 -9.43
CA GLN A 184 3.84 -39.89 -9.35
C GLN A 184 3.38 -40.63 -10.62
N ASP A 185 2.41 -40.07 -11.35
CA ASP A 185 1.82 -40.63 -12.57
C ASP A 185 2.44 -40.07 -13.86
N MET A 186 3.60 -39.40 -13.76
CA MET A 186 4.32 -38.81 -14.88
C MET A 186 5.79 -39.30 -14.93
N TYR A 187 6.33 -39.40 -16.14
CA TYR A 187 7.77 -39.50 -16.39
C TYR A 187 8.30 -38.17 -16.89
N TYR A 188 9.47 -37.78 -16.41
CA TYR A 188 10.27 -36.75 -17.08
C TYR A 188 10.86 -37.34 -18.36
N VAL A 189 10.79 -36.59 -19.43
CA VAL A 189 11.23 -37.03 -20.75
C VAL A 189 11.99 -35.91 -21.45
N LEU A 190 13.00 -36.30 -22.22
CA LEU A 190 13.79 -35.39 -23.04
C LEU A 190 13.65 -35.82 -24.50
N LEU A 191 13.00 -34.97 -25.29
CA LEU A 191 12.92 -35.13 -26.74
C LEU A 191 14.16 -34.50 -27.37
N ALA A 192 14.86 -35.24 -28.22
CA ALA A 192 15.91 -34.71 -29.10
C ALA A 192 15.51 -34.97 -30.55
N ALA A 193 15.44 -33.92 -31.37
CA ALA A 193 15.11 -34.03 -32.78
C ALA A 193 15.85 -32.95 -33.62
N PRO A 194 16.19 -33.22 -34.89
CA PRO A 194 16.74 -32.24 -35.82
C PRO A 194 15.89 -30.99 -35.89
N ASN A 195 16.51 -29.83 -36.07
CA ASN A 195 15.80 -28.54 -36.06
C ASN A 195 14.61 -28.49 -37.04
N ASP A 196 14.77 -29.07 -38.23
CA ASP A 196 13.74 -29.14 -39.29
C ASP A 196 12.55 -30.05 -38.92
N LYS A 197 12.73 -30.98 -37.98
CA LYS A 197 11.70 -31.95 -37.55
C LYS A 197 11.22 -31.76 -36.11
N SER A 198 11.90 -30.92 -35.34
CA SER A 198 11.66 -30.69 -33.93
C SER A 198 10.21 -30.29 -33.61
N SER A 199 9.64 -29.38 -34.41
CA SER A 199 8.24 -28.95 -34.26
C SER A 199 7.26 -30.08 -34.50
N GLN A 200 7.50 -30.93 -35.50
CA GLN A 200 6.61 -32.05 -35.84
C GLN A 200 6.72 -33.15 -34.79
N ALA A 201 7.94 -33.46 -34.34
CA ALA A 201 8.17 -34.43 -33.26
C ALA A 201 7.52 -33.98 -31.94
N LEU A 202 7.59 -32.69 -31.62
CA LEU A 202 6.92 -32.11 -30.46
C LEU A 202 5.39 -32.19 -30.60
N GLN A 203 4.84 -31.86 -31.77
CA GLN A 203 3.40 -32.00 -32.04
C GLN A 203 2.92 -33.44 -31.85
N THR A 204 3.69 -34.44 -32.31
CA THR A 204 3.38 -35.85 -32.07
C THR A 204 3.27 -36.14 -30.58
N LEU A 205 4.20 -35.67 -29.75
CA LEU A 205 4.15 -35.86 -28.30
C LEU A 205 3.01 -35.11 -27.61
N LEU A 206 2.64 -33.91 -28.10
CA LEU A 206 1.53 -33.14 -27.55
C LEU A 206 0.19 -33.91 -27.68
N LEU A 207 0.01 -34.75 -28.70
CA LEU A 207 -1.16 -35.64 -28.85
C LEU A 207 -1.25 -36.72 -27.76
N TYR A 208 -0.15 -36.94 -27.02
CA TYR A 208 -0.06 -37.89 -25.91
C TYR A 208 0.09 -37.19 -24.55
N ASP A 209 -0.41 -35.96 -24.45
CA ASP A 209 -0.43 -35.14 -23.23
C ASP A 209 0.96 -34.74 -22.71
N PHE A 210 1.95 -34.61 -23.61
CA PHE A 210 3.25 -34.07 -23.25
C PHE A 210 3.12 -32.63 -22.74
N THR A 211 3.73 -32.33 -21.61
CA THR A 211 3.80 -30.96 -21.06
C THR A 211 5.25 -30.48 -21.06
N PRO A 212 5.63 -29.49 -21.89
CA PRO A 212 6.99 -28.95 -21.88
C PRO A 212 7.30 -28.30 -20.53
N ILE A 213 8.55 -28.42 -20.10
CA ILE A 213 9.10 -27.73 -18.93
C ILE A 213 9.95 -26.58 -19.48
N GLU A 214 9.66 -25.35 -19.03
CA GLU A 214 10.52 -24.21 -19.34
C GLU A 214 11.84 -24.37 -18.59
N THR A 215 12.94 -24.37 -19.36
CA THR A 215 14.29 -24.29 -18.83
C THR A 215 14.66 -22.81 -18.68
N PRO A 216 14.78 -22.28 -17.45
CA PRO A 216 15.24 -20.92 -17.25
C PRO A 216 16.70 -20.81 -17.68
N GLU A 217 17.16 -19.64 -18.11
CA GLU A 217 18.59 -19.40 -18.31
C GLU A 217 19.31 -19.42 -16.95
N TYR A 218 20.36 -20.24 -16.82
CA TYR A 218 21.23 -20.27 -15.63
C TYR A 218 22.70 -20.27 -16.03
N LYS A 219 23.54 -19.69 -15.17
CA LYS A 219 24.96 -19.40 -15.52
C LYS A 219 25.92 -20.49 -15.06
N SER A 220 25.51 -21.31 -14.09
CA SER A 220 26.37 -22.33 -13.52
C SER A 220 26.21 -23.69 -14.22
N ALA A 221 27.29 -24.46 -14.29
CA ALA A 221 27.26 -25.81 -14.86
C ALA A 221 26.43 -26.80 -14.00
N ASP A 222 26.20 -26.47 -12.72
CA ASP A 222 25.47 -27.29 -11.76
C ASP A 222 24.19 -26.58 -11.28
N VAL A 223 23.05 -27.18 -11.63
CA VAL A 223 21.70 -26.72 -11.22
C VAL A 223 21.58 -26.60 -9.71
N LYS A 224 22.24 -27.45 -8.91
CA LYS A 224 22.16 -27.37 -7.44
C LYS A 224 22.86 -26.11 -6.91
N SER A 225 24.00 -25.76 -7.50
CA SER A 225 24.74 -24.54 -7.17
C SER A 225 23.95 -23.28 -7.56
N GLU A 226 23.24 -23.29 -8.70
CA GLU A 226 22.33 -22.20 -9.08
C GLU A 226 21.17 -22.06 -8.08
N ILE A 227 20.54 -23.17 -7.69
CA ILE A 227 19.45 -23.17 -6.71
C ILE A 227 19.91 -22.53 -5.40
N GLN A 228 21.07 -22.94 -4.88
CA GLN A 228 21.62 -22.37 -3.64
C GLN A 228 21.90 -20.87 -3.76
N THR A 229 22.40 -20.43 -4.92
CA THR A 229 22.67 -19.02 -5.19
C THR A 229 21.38 -18.20 -5.22
N GLU A 230 20.36 -18.67 -5.95
CA GLU A 230 19.05 -18.02 -6.02
C GLU A 230 18.33 -18.01 -4.66
N GLU A 231 18.42 -19.11 -3.89
CA GLU A 231 17.90 -19.17 -2.53
C GLU A 231 18.62 -18.19 -1.58
N ALA A 232 19.94 -18.05 -1.71
CA ALA A 232 20.71 -17.09 -0.93
C ALA A 232 20.34 -15.64 -1.29
N ASN A 233 20.18 -15.35 -2.58
CA ASN A 233 19.72 -14.05 -3.08
C ASN A 233 18.31 -13.73 -2.57
N ALA A 234 17.37 -14.67 -2.69
CA ALA A 234 16.01 -14.51 -2.19
C ALA A 234 15.98 -14.28 -0.67
N LYS A 235 16.83 -14.97 0.10
CA LYS A 235 16.96 -14.74 1.55
C LYS A 235 17.52 -13.35 1.87
N ALA A 236 18.50 -12.86 1.11
CA ALA A 236 19.04 -11.52 1.28
C ALA A 236 17.98 -10.45 0.97
N GLN A 237 17.25 -10.61 -0.14
CA GLN A 237 16.12 -9.74 -0.52
C GLN A 237 15.00 -9.77 0.52
N PHE A 238 14.73 -10.92 1.15
CA PHE A 238 13.72 -11.02 2.19
C PHE A 238 14.09 -10.20 3.44
N LYS A 239 15.37 -10.22 3.84
CA LYS A 239 15.87 -9.37 4.94
C LYS A 239 15.77 -7.88 4.60
N GLU A 240 16.10 -7.51 3.37
CA GLU A 240 15.95 -6.14 2.90
C GLU A 240 14.47 -5.70 2.91
N LEU A 241 13.56 -6.58 2.46
CA LEU A 241 12.12 -6.35 2.50
C LEU A 241 11.60 -6.13 3.93
N GLU A 242 12.08 -6.91 4.91
CA GLU A 242 11.74 -6.71 6.32
C GLU A 242 12.22 -5.34 6.83
N GLY A 243 13.45 -4.94 6.48
CA GLY A 243 13.98 -3.61 6.80
C GLY A 243 13.13 -2.47 6.21
N LEU A 244 12.73 -2.58 4.95
CA LEU A 244 11.88 -1.59 4.29
C LEU A 244 10.47 -1.53 4.89
N LYS A 245 9.91 -2.67 5.32
CA LYS A 245 8.60 -2.68 6.02
C LYS A 245 8.66 -1.94 7.35
N LEU A 246 9.72 -2.15 8.13
CA LEU A 246 9.94 -1.39 9.37
C LEU A 246 10.08 0.11 9.08
N GLN A 247 10.85 0.47 8.05
CA GLN A 247 10.97 1.87 7.61
C GLN A 247 9.62 2.46 7.20
N LEU A 248 8.77 1.70 6.50
CA LEU A 248 7.43 2.12 6.10
C LEU A 248 6.52 2.36 7.31
N ASP A 249 6.58 1.49 8.32
CA ASP A 249 5.79 1.64 9.55
C ASP A 249 6.25 2.85 10.37
N ASP A 250 7.55 3.11 10.45
CA ASP A 250 8.08 4.31 11.11
C ASP A 250 7.72 5.59 10.35
N LEU A 251 7.72 5.55 9.01
CA LEU A 251 7.20 6.64 8.18
C LEU A 251 5.72 6.89 8.46
N ARG A 252 4.88 5.84 8.51
CA ARG A 252 3.47 5.97 8.85
C ARG A 252 3.27 6.60 10.22
N ARG A 253 4.04 6.21 11.24
CA ARG A 253 3.96 6.82 12.59
C ARG A 253 4.37 8.28 12.59
N ARG A 254 5.42 8.65 11.85
CA ARG A 254 5.87 10.05 11.72
C ARG A 254 4.83 10.89 10.97
N ALA A 255 4.44 10.45 9.77
CA ALA A 255 3.42 11.09 8.95
C ALA A 255 2.07 11.19 9.71
N GLY A 256 1.67 10.15 10.42
CA GLY A 256 0.46 10.14 11.24
C GLY A 256 0.44 11.25 12.30
N ARG A 257 1.54 11.43 13.02
CA ARG A 257 1.67 12.53 14.00
C ARG A 257 1.66 13.90 13.33
N THR A 258 2.44 14.06 12.27
CA THR A 258 2.56 15.34 11.54
C THR A 258 1.24 15.75 10.90
N LEU A 259 0.60 14.85 10.14
CA LEU A 259 -0.64 15.13 9.43
C LEU A 259 -1.83 15.32 10.38
N ASN A 260 -1.92 14.58 11.48
CA ASN A 260 -2.97 14.84 12.49
C ASN A 260 -2.81 16.23 13.11
N ARG A 261 -1.59 16.60 13.50
CA ARG A 261 -1.30 17.93 14.05
C ARG A 261 -1.63 19.04 13.05
N ARG A 262 -1.19 18.90 11.79
CA ARG A 262 -1.49 19.89 10.74
C ARG A 262 -2.98 19.98 10.45
N LEU A 263 -3.69 18.86 10.45
CA LEU A 263 -5.13 18.85 10.29
C LEU A 263 -5.84 19.56 11.45
N ASP A 264 -5.37 19.38 12.69
CA ASP A 264 -5.89 20.11 13.85
C ASP A 264 -5.73 21.62 13.70
N GLU A 265 -4.54 22.07 13.26
CA GLU A 265 -4.24 23.48 13.01
C GLU A 265 -5.08 24.06 11.86
N VAL A 266 -5.20 23.35 10.74
CA VAL A 266 -5.98 23.79 9.57
C VAL A 266 -7.47 23.90 9.90
N VAL A 267 -8.04 22.92 10.60
CA VAL A 267 -9.44 22.97 11.04
C VAL A 267 -9.66 24.13 12.00
N ASP A 268 -8.74 24.34 12.93
CA ASP A 268 -8.84 25.45 13.86
C ASP A 268 -8.75 26.81 13.16
N ALA A 269 -7.84 26.96 12.21
CA ALA A 269 -7.72 28.14 11.34
C ALA A 269 -9.04 28.44 10.61
N LEU A 270 -9.64 27.41 10.02
CA LEU A 270 -10.93 27.50 9.34
C LEU A 270 -12.02 27.96 10.30
N MET A 271 -12.05 27.41 11.51
CA MET A 271 -13.02 27.80 12.53
C MET A 271 -12.85 29.26 12.94
N LEU A 272 -11.62 29.73 13.18
CA LEU A 272 -11.33 31.12 13.53
C LEU A 272 -11.78 32.09 12.43
N LEU A 273 -11.43 31.81 11.17
CA LEU A 273 -11.83 32.66 10.03
C LEU A 273 -13.35 32.67 9.84
N ARG A 274 -14.01 31.52 9.94
CA ARG A 274 -15.49 31.44 9.93
C ARG A 274 -16.10 32.16 11.12
N GLY A 275 -15.42 32.11 12.27
CA GLY A 275 -15.80 32.82 13.49
C GLY A 275 -15.81 34.32 13.27
N ILE A 276 -14.75 34.87 12.66
CA ILE A 276 -14.66 36.29 12.28
C ILE A 276 -15.82 36.68 11.35
N LEU A 277 -16.08 35.91 10.30
CA LEU A 277 -17.18 36.19 9.36
C LEU A 277 -18.57 36.16 10.03
N LYS A 278 -18.73 35.33 11.07
CA LYS A 278 -20.02 35.10 11.71
C LYS A 278 -20.29 35.98 12.92
N LEU A 279 -19.27 36.21 13.74
CA LEU A 279 -19.35 36.91 15.03
C LEU A 279 -18.77 38.32 14.96
N GLY A 280 -18.05 38.66 13.89
CA GLY A 280 -17.42 39.96 13.68
C GLY A 280 -15.95 40.00 14.11
N GLU A 281 -15.18 40.86 13.44
CA GLU A 281 -13.81 41.21 13.79
C GLU A 281 -13.76 41.91 15.16
N GLY A 282 -12.79 41.55 16.01
CA GLY A 282 -12.61 42.12 17.35
C GLY A 282 -13.51 41.52 18.43
N SER A 283 -14.46 40.65 18.07
CA SER A 283 -15.38 40.01 19.00
C SER A 283 -14.64 39.08 19.97
N GLN A 284 -15.04 39.13 21.25
CA GLN A 284 -14.59 38.17 22.26
C GLN A 284 -15.38 36.87 22.11
N ALA A 285 -14.67 35.74 22.04
CA ALA A 285 -15.27 34.42 21.93
C ALA A 285 -14.55 33.41 22.82
N SER A 286 -15.20 32.29 23.10
CA SER A 286 -14.59 31.12 23.72
C SER A 286 -14.34 30.07 22.64
N ARG A 287 -13.07 29.69 22.50
CA ARG A 287 -12.61 28.55 21.71
C ARG A 287 -12.64 27.31 22.59
N ILE A 288 -13.41 26.32 22.17
CA ILE A 288 -13.73 25.14 22.98
C ILE A 288 -13.40 23.87 22.19
N TYR A 289 -12.77 22.93 22.87
CA TYR A 289 -12.55 21.56 22.40
C TYR A 289 -13.20 20.59 23.39
N VAL A 290 -14.03 19.68 22.89
CA VAL A 290 -14.79 18.73 23.71
C VAL A 290 -14.63 17.32 23.16
N ARG A 291 -14.25 16.38 24.02
CA ARG A 291 -14.32 14.94 23.71
C ARG A 291 -15.65 14.39 24.18
N LEU A 292 -16.49 14.02 23.22
CA LEU A 292 -17.82 13.51 23.45
C LEU A 292 -17.78 11.98 23.67
N GLU A 293 -18.39 11.55 24.77
CA GLU A 293 -18.59 10.13 25.10
C GLU A 293 -19.87 9.57 24.48
N ARG A 294 -20.75 10.44 23.97
CA ARG A 294 -22.01 10.11 23.30
C ARG A 294 -22.23 11.06 22.15
N VAL A 295 -22.99 10.62 21.15
CA VAL A 295 -23.39 11.48 20.02
C VAL A 295 -24.16 12.68 20.56
N ALA A 296 -23.70 13.89 20.22
CA ALA A 296 -24.39 15.12 20.59
C ALA A 296 -25.76 15.21 19.89
N PRO A 297 -26.85 15.57 20.61
CA PRO A 297 -28.16 15.75 19.98
C PRO A 297 -28.14 16.82 18.90
N ASN A 298 -28.81 16.55 17.76
CA ASN A 298 -28.87 17.50 16.64
C ASN A 298 -29.48 18.85 17.03
N GLU A 299 -30.46 18.87 17.94
CA GLU A 299 -31.06 20.11 18.45
C GLU A 299 -30.02 20.98 19.17
N THR A 300 -29.18 20.36 20.00
CA THR A 300 -28.09 21.04 20.69
C THR A 300 -27.06 21.56 19.70
N LEU A 301 -26.63 20.74 18.73
CA LEU A 301 -25.71 21.16 17.68
C LEU A 301 -26.27 22.35 16.88
N ASN A 302 -27.53 22.29 16.46
CA ASN A 302 -28.19 23.37 15.73
C ASN A 302 -28.29 24.67 16.54
N SER A 303 -28.60 24.57 17.84
CA SER A 303 -28.64 25.72 18.74
C SER A 303 -27.26 26.39 18.84
N LEU A 304 -26.21 25.59 19.02
CA LEU A 304 -24.82 26.06 19.09
C LEU A 304 -24.36 26.67 17.78
N SER A 305 -24.67 26.02 16.65
CA SER A 305 -24.39 26.53 15.32
C SER A 305 -25.14 27.82 15.00
N ARG A 306 -26.18 28.23 15.72
CA ARG A 306 -26.77 29.59 15.56
C ARG A 306 -25.97 30.66 16.30
N ARG A 307 -25.30 30.28 17.40
CA ARG A 307 -24.58 31.19 18.32
C ARG A 307 -23.08 31.27 18.06
N GLY A 308 -22.58 30.53 17.08
CA GLY A 308 -21.17 30.58 16.67
C GLY A 308 -20.83 29.52 15.63
N VAL A 309 -19.57 29.10 15.61
CA VAL A 309 -19.05 28.08 14.68
C VAL A 309 -18.86 26.78 15.43
N VAL A 310 -19.32 25.66 14.86
CA VAL A 310 -19.23 24.33 15.46
C VAL A 310 -18.73 23.37 14.39
N GLU A 311 -17.79 22.51 14.75
CA GLU A 311 -17.28 21.43 13.90
C GLU A 311 -17.31 20.12 14.71
N LEU A 312 -17.96 19.10 14.15
CA LEU A 312 -18.08 17.77 14.75
C LEU A 312 -17.25 16.79 13.93
N GLU A 313 -16.19 16.27 14.52
CA GLU A 313 -15.32 15.26 13.95
C GLU A 313 -15.66 13.90 14.55
N SER A 314 -15.90 12.90 13.70
CA SER A 314 -16.03 11.51 14.15
C SER A 314 -14.66 10.84 14.13
N SER A 315 -14.21 10.28 15.25
CA SER A 315 -13.10 9.32 15.21
C SER A 315 -13.55 8.13 14.36
N SER A 316 -12.82 7.87 13.29
CA SER A 316 -13.04 6.73 12.38
C SER A 316 -12.21 5.55 12.87
#